data_AF-A0A2D7SMU8-F1
#
_entry.id   AF-A0A2D7SMU8-F1
#
_cell.length_a   1.000
_cell.length_b   1.000
_cell.length_c   1.000
_cell.angle_alpha   90.00
_cell.angle_beta   90.00
_cell.angle_gamma   90.00
#
_symmetry.space_group_name_H-M   'P 1'
#
loop_
_entity.id
_entity.type
_entity.pdbx_description
1 polymer ?
#
loop_
_entity_poly.entity_id
_entity_poly.type
_entity_poly.pdbx_seq_one_letter_code
_entity_poly.pdbx_strand_id
1 'polypeptide(L)'
;MNHSSQQGIVIILVLVFAAVFGLSVSALTSFIFSQAKLGAGKEVREQALNIAEAGLEYYQWFLTHNPGDTQDGTGGVGPYVRTYSDPETGEIGSFSLDVVGNESCGILQSIDVTSTGTVNSDPKFTRTVFGRHATPSVAEYSYIIGDDVWAGANREITGPYHSNGGIRMDGTNNSVVTSAVSSWSESFNCNGGSASPGVCGDGPNSTLWQYPGSPISFDDMETSFPTIKTAATTDGIYLAPYGSTEINWYGYISAVDGYHLIFNADGTVDIYQVTGTNWTFGYRTGIGYTLDYNTITAESFIERRTIPTDCPVIFVEDKVWIEGTVKGKVTVIAADLVNAGYDPDVIINDDINYSVQDGSDGLTVISEFGIYIPPNSPDNLSINGIFVAQGDRFGRPYYEGDVKTQLTIKGSIISSGRVGTAWLSGSTTVSGYQNRDNIYDRLQTTNPPPFTPSSTLIPEYILWQEL
;
A
#
# COMPACT_ATOMS: atom_id res chain seq x y z
N MET A 1 46.42 -46.03 -77.03
CA MET A 1 45.50 -45.57 -75.96
C MET A 1 46.30 -44.64 -75.06
N ASN A 2 46.12 -43.33 -75.21
CA ASN A 2 46.79 -42.33 -74.38
C ASN A 2 46.14 -42.32 -73.00
N HIS A 3 46.83 -42.83 -71.98
CA HIS A 3 46.49 -42.52 -70.60
C HIS A 3 46.98 -41.11 -70.30
N SER A 4 46.09 -40.11 -70.44
CA SER A 4 46.30 -38.82 -69.81
C SER A 4 46.24 -39.01 -68.29
N SER A 5 47.38 -38.88 -67.63
CA SER A 5 47.46 -38.90 -66.17
C SER A 5 46.55 -37.80 -65.58
N GLN A 6 45.46 -38.19 -64.92
CA GLN A 6 44.58 -37.30 -64.16
C GLN A 6 45.12 -36.99 -62.75
N GLN A 7 46.43 -36.91 -62.56
CA GLN A 7 47.03 -36.71 -61.23
C GLN A 7 46.92 -35.26 -60.70
N GLY A 8 46.64 -34.27 -61.56
CA GLY A 8 46.49 -32.86 -61.14
C GLY A 8 45.14 -32.50 -60.50
N ILE A 9 44.04 -33.14 -60.93
CA ILE A 9 42.68 -32.86 -60.42
C ILE A 9 42.52 -33.32 -58.96
N VAL A 10 43.11 -34.47 -58.60
CA VAL A 10 43.04 -35.01 -57.24
C VAL A 10 43.76 -34.09 -56.24
N ILE A 11 44.90 -33.51 -56.62
CA ILE A 11 45.66 -32.57 -55.78
C ILE A 11 44.86 -31.28 -55.54
N ILE A 12 44.21 -30.74 -56.57
CA ILE A 12 43.35 -29.55 -56.44
C ILE A 12 42.16 -29.84 -55.51
N LEU A 13 41.52 -31.00 -55.67
CA LEU A 13 40.36 -31.40 -54.86
C LEU A 13 40.75 -31.59 -53.38
N VAL A 14 41.90 -32.22 -53.11
CA VAL A 14 42.46 -32.35 -51.75
C VAL A 14 42.81 -30.98 -51.15
N LEU A 15 43.39 -30.06 -51.92
CA LEU A 15 43.70 -28.70 -51.47
C LEU A 15 42.45 -27.90 -51.13
N VAL A 16 41.40 -27.97 -51.96
CA VAL A 16 40.12 -27.29 -51.71
C VAL A 16 39.45 -27.87 -50.47
N PHE A 17 39.39 -29.19 -50.32
CA PHE A 17 38.84 -29.82 -49.12
C PHE A 17 39.65 -29.48 -47.86
N ALA A 18 40.99 -29.46 -47.94
CA ALA A 18 41.85 -29.06 -46.82
C ALA A 18 41.65 -27.58 -46.44
N ALA A 19 41.46 -26.70 -47.42
CA ALA A 19 41.18 -25.28 -47.18
C ALA A 19 39.80 -25.07 -46.54
N VAL A 20 38.75 -25.72 -47.06
CA VAL A 20 37.39 -25.65 -46.51
C VAL A 20 37.35 -26.26 -45.10
N PHE A 21 38.04 -27.38 -44.88
CA PHE A 21 38.16 -28.00 -43.57
C PHE A 21 38.91 -27.10 -42.60
N GLY A 22 40.04 -26.51 -43.02
CA GLY A 22 40.82 -25.57 -42.19
C GLY A 22 40.02 -24.33 -41.82
N LEU A 23 39.24 -23.76 -42.75
CA LEU A 23 38.33 -22.65 -42.47
C LEU A 23 37.22 -23.04 -41.49
N SER A 24 36.62 -24.22 -41.69
CA SER A 24 35.56 -24.74 -40.81
C SER A 24 36.07 -24.97 -39.38
N VAL A 25 37.24 -25.59 -39.22
CA VAL A 25 37.87 -25.81 -37.91
C VAL A 25 38.20 -24.48 -37.24
N SER A 26 38.79 -23.52 -37.97
CA SER A 26 39.11 -22.20 -37.43
C SER A 26 37.86 -21.46 -36.96
N ALA A 27 36.78 -21.47 -37.75
CA ALA A 27 35.51 -20.86 -37.39
C ALA A 27 34.88 -21.51 -36.15
N LEU A 28 34.88 -22.85 -36.06
CA LEU A 28 34.39 -23.57 -34.89
C LEU A 28 35.21 -23.27 -33.64
N THR A 29 36.55 -23.25 -33.74
CA THR A 29 37.42 -22.91 -32.62
C THR A 29 37.17 -21.48 -32.13
N SER A 30 37.08 -20.51 -33.04
CA SER A 30 36.75 -19.12 -32.68
C SER A 30 35.37 -19.01 -32.02
N PHE A 31 34.37 -19.75 -32.51
CA PHE A 31 33.05 -19.80 -31.90
C PHE A 31 33.09 -20.40 -30.49
N ILE A 32 33.79 -21.51 -30.28
CA ILE A 32 33.94 -22.14 -28.96
C ILE A 32 34.61 -21.17 -27.97
N PHE A 33 35.69 -20.50 -28.36
CA PHE A 33 36.33 -19.50 -27.48
C PHE A 33 35.40 -18.33 -27.17
N SER A 34 34.64 -17.86 -28.15
CA SER A 34 33.63 -16.81 -27.93
C SER A 34 32.55 -17.26 -26.94
N GLN A 35 32.06 -18.49 -27.08
CA GLN A 35 31.05 -19.08 -26.18
C GLN A 35 31.62 -19.31 -24.77
N ALA A 36 32.88 -19.75 -24.65
CA ALA A 36 33.53 -19.91 -23.36
C ALA A 36 33.71 -18.57 -22.64
N LYS A 37 34.12 -17.52 -23.36
CA LYS A 37 34.23 -16.16 -22.81
C LYS A 37 32.87 -15.60 -22.39
N LEU A 38 31.83 -15.85 -23.19
CA LEU A 38 30.45 -15.47 -22.84
C LEU A 38 29.97 -16.23 -21.59
N GLY A 39 30.28 -17.53 -21.49
CA GLY A 39 29.94 -18.35 -20.33
C GLY A 39 30.60 -17.83 -19.05
N ALA A 40 31.91 -17.61 -19.08
CA ALA A 40 32.65 -17.04 -17.95
C ALA A 40 32.11 -15.64 -17.56
N GLY A 41 31.78 -14.79 -18.54
CA GLY A 41 31.18 -13.49 -18.27
C GLY A 41 29.79 -13.58 -17.61
N LYS A 42 28.97 -14.57 -17.99
CA LYS A 42 27.68 -14.81 -17.34
C LYS A 42 27.86 -15.29 -15.90
N GLU A 43 28.77 -16.23 -15.67
CA GLU A 43 29.07 -16.72 -14.33
C GLU A 43 29.48 -15.59 -13.38
N VAL A 44 30.41 -14.73 -13.80
CA VAL A 44 30.83 -13.57 -13.00
C VAL A 44 29.66 -12.61 -12.75
N ARG A 45 28.76 -12.41 -13.72
CA ARG A 45 27.58 -11.55 -13.54
C ARG A 45 26.56 -12.11 -12.56
N GLU A 46 26.39 -13.43 -12.48
CA GLU A 46 25.52 -14.05 -11.46
C GLU A 46 26.20 -14.01 -10.08
N GLN A 47 27.51 -14.25 -10.02
CA GLN A 47 28.28 -14.09 -8.77
C GLN A 47 28.21 -12.66 -8.24
N ALA A 48 28.37 -11.66 -9.12
CA ALA A 48 28.26 -10.26 -8.75
C ALA A 48 26.85 -9.91 -8.23
N LEU A 49 25.79 -10.49 -8.82
CA LEU A 49 24.42 -10.31 -8.35
C LEU A 49 24.23 -10.91 -6.94
N ASN A 50 24.67 -12.15 -6.72
CA ASN A 50 24.60 -12.78 -5.40
C ASN A 50 25.37 -12.00 -4.33
N ILE A 51 26.53 -11.44 -4.67
CA ILE A 51 27.31 -10.58 -3.76
C ILE A 51 26.56 -9.27 -3.48
N ALA A 52 25.88 -8.70 -4.49
CA ALA A 52 25.06 -7.51 -4.31
C ALA A 52 23.85 -7.79 -3.38
N GLU A 53 23.15 -8.90 -3.57
CA GLU A 53 22.05 -9.35 -2.69
C GLU A 53 22.54 -9.60 -1.26
N ALA A 54 23.71 -10.21 -1.09
CA ALA A 54 24.31 -10.38 0.23
C ALA A 54 24.55 -9.04 0.95
N GLY A 55 24.78 -7.95 0.21
CA GLY A 55 24.86 -6.62 0.78
C GLY A 55 23.51 -6.10 1.33
N LEU A 56 22.40 -6.39 0.64
CA LEU A 56 21.06 -6.06 1.15
C LEU A 56 20.73 -6.88 2.40
N GLU A 57 20.97 -8.19 2.37
CA GLU A 57 20.75 -9.10 3.50
C GLU A 57 21.60 -8.70 4.72
N TYR A 58 22.87 -8.35 4.49
CA TYR A 58 23.74 -7.81 5.52
C TYR A 58 23.14 -6.56 6.17
N TYR A 59 22.66 -5.62 5.35
CA TYR A 59 22.14 -4.36 5.87
C TYR A 59 20.80 -4.52 6.58
N GLN A 60 19.95 -5.46 6.13
CA GLN A 60 18.75 -5.85 6.87
C GLN A 60 19.12 -6.39 8.25
N TRP A 61 20.07 -7.33 8.32
CA TRP A 61 20.59 -7.81 9.61
C TRP A 61 21.14 -6.66 10.47
N PHE A 62 21.88 -5.73 9.88
CA PHE A 62 22.43 -4.57 10.59
C PHE A 62 21.32 -3.69 11.17
N LEU A 63 20.28 -3.37 10.39
CA LEU A 63 19.15 -2.54 10.80
C LEU A 63 18.28 -3.21 11.87
N THR A 64 18.16 -4.54 11.89
CA THR A 64 17.46 -5.25 12.98
C THR A 64 18.14 -5.06 14.34
N HIS A 65 19.46 -4.84 14.37
CA HIS A 65 20.23 -4.61 15.59
C HIS A 65 20.46 -3.12 15.88
N ASN A 66 20.44 -2.28 14.84
CA ASN A 66 20.67 -0.83 14.91
C ASN A 66 19.53 -0.11 14.15
N PRO A 67 18.30 -0.09 14.70
CA PRO A 67 17.17 0.51 14.00
C PRO A 67 17.41 1.99 13.69
N GLY A 68 17.22 2.37 12.42
CA GLY A 68 17.35 3.75 11.97
C GLY A 68 18.77 4.24 11.67
N ASP A 69 19.80 3.40 11.84
CA ASP A 69 21.17 3.76 11.48
C ASP A 69 21.35 3.70 9.95
N THR A 70 21.55 4.87 9.34
CA THR A 70 21.79 5.04 7.89
C THR A 70 23.29 5.12 7.55
N GLN A 71 24.16 4.88 8.54
CA GLN A 71 25.61 5.11 8.47
C GLN A 71 26.46 3.85 8.69
N ASP A 72 25.84 2.67 8.74
CA ASP A 72 26.52 1.37 8.94
C ASP A 72 27.37 1.35 10.22
N GLY A 73 26.96 2.12 11.24
CA GLY A 73 27.67 2.24 12.52
C GLY A 73 29.02 2.97 12.44
N THR A 74 29.36 3.56 11.29
CA THR A 74 30.65 4.23 11.06
C THR A 74 30.67 5.68 11.56
N GLY A 75 29.49 6.29 11.75
CA GLY A 75 29.36 7.71 12.09
C GLY A 75 29.73 8.67 10.94
N GLY A 76 29.91 8.15 9.71
CA GLY A 76 30.33 8.90 8.54
C GLY A 76 29.53 8.54 7.30
N VAL A 77 29.67 9.35 6.26
CA VAL A 77 29.03 9.11 4.96
C VAL A 77 29.69 7.94 4.24
N GLY A 78 28.89 7.13 3.57
CA GLY A 78 29.35 6.03 2.74
C GLY A 78 30.07 6.46 1.45
N PRO A 79 30.30 5.53 0.52
CA PRO A 79 29.76 4.17 0.51
C PRO A 79 30.46 3.22 1.49
N TYR A 80 29.73 2.22 1.98
CA TYR A 80 30.23 1.23 2.94
C TYR A 80 30.65 -0.04 2.19
N VAL A 81 31.96 -0.31 2.14
CA VAL A 81 32.52 -1.45 1.39
C VAL A 81 32.87 -2.59 2.34
N ARG A 82 32.38 -3.80 2.02
CA ARG A 82 32.64 -5.01 2.80
C ARG A 82 33.05 -6.17 1.88
N THR A 83 33.98 -6.98 2.36
CA THR A 83 34.44 -8.18 1.67
C THR A 83 33.40 -9.30 1.79
N TYR A 84 33.15 -10.00 0.69
CA TYR A 84 32.30 -11.19 0.65
C TYR A 84 33.18 -12.43 0.49
N SER A 85 33.05 -13.35 1.44
CA SER A 85 33.86 -14.58 1.51
C SER A 85 32.99 -15.82 1.48
N ASP A 86 33.37 -16.75 0.62
CA ASP A 86 32.84 -18.11 0.57
C ASP A 86 33.53 -18.97 1.66
N PRO A 87 32.78 -19.76 2.45
CA PRO A 87 33.34 -20.64 3.48
C PRO A 87 34.38 -21.66 2.99
N GLU A 88 34.31 -22.07 1.72
CA GLU A 88 35.18 -23.09 1.12
C GLU A 88 36.41 -22.48 0.43
N THR A 89 36.26 -21.31 -0.20
CA THR A 89 37.28 -20.74 -1.09
C THR A 89 37.90 -19.43 -0.60
N GLY A 90 37.34 -18.81 0.44
CA GLY A 90 37.81 -17.54 0.98
C GLY A 90 37.18 -16.34 0.28
N GLU A 91 37.89 -15.22 0.19
CA GLU A 91 37.36 -13.99 -0.38
C GLU A 91 37.12 -14.12 -1.89
N ILE A 92 35.87 -13.95 -2.33
CA ILE A 92 35.50 -14.04 -3.75
C ILE A 92 35.17 -12.68 -4.37
N GLY A 93 34.88 -11.67 -3.55
CA GLY A 93 34.55 -10.32 -4.02
C GLY A 93 34.20 -9.36 -2.90
N SER A 94 33.53 -8.27 -3.25
CA SER A 94 33.09 -7.26 -2.29
C SER A 94 31.79 -6.60 -2.73
N PHE A 95 31.01 -6.14 -1.77
CA PHE A 95 29.86 -5.28 -2.01
C PHE A 95 30.09 -3.88 -1.43
N SER A 96 29.48 -2.89 -2.07
CA SER A 96 29.49 -1.48 -1.68
C SER A 96 28.07 -1.01 -1.48
N LEU A 97 27.75 -0.49 -0.30
CA LEU A 97 26.44 0.02 0.07
C LEU A 97 26.37 1.54 -0.02
N ASP A 98 25.34 2.05 -0.66
CA ASP A 98 24.89 3.44 -0.58
C ASP A 98 23.52 3.45 0.11
N VAL A 99 23.42 4.21 1.19
CA VAL A 99 22.26 4.17 2.11
C VAL A 99 21.69 5.56 2.30
N VAL A 100 20.39 5.69 2.06
CA VAL A 100 19.67 6.96 2.17
C VAL A 100 18.46 6.77 3.09
N GLY A 101 18.41 7.56 4.17
CA GLY A 101 17.21 7.67 4.99
C GLY A 101 16.20 8.62 4.35
N ASN A 102 14.95 8.17 4.20
CA ASN A 102 13.85 8.99 3.74
C ASN A 102 13.07 9.51 4.95
N GLU A 103 13.20 10.81 5.22
CA GLU A 103 12.53 11.47 6.34
C GLU A 103 11.31 12.27 5.87
N SER A 104 10.28 12.31 6.73
CA SER A 104 9.15 13.22 6.60
C SER A 104 8.83 13.77 7.98
N CYS A 105 8.61 15.08 8.07
CA CYS A 105 8.46 15.82 9.33
C CYS A 105 9.63 15.60 10.30
N GLY A 106 10.85 15.40 9.78
CA GLY A 106 12.04 15.07 10.59
C GLY A 106 12.02 13.67 11.22
N ILE A 107 11.13 12.79 10.76
CA ILE A 107 11.01 11.41 11.22
C ILE A 107 11.30 10.46 10.07
N LEU A 108 12.22 9.52 10.30
CA LEU A 108 12.59 8.48 9.34
C LEU A 108 11.40 7.57 9.02
N GLN A 109 11.01 7.51 7.74
CA GLN A 109 9.90 6.70 7.24
C GLN A 109 10.38 5.40 6.59
N SER A 110 11.49 5.46 5.86
CA SER A 110 12.10 4.30 5.20
C SER A 110 13.59 4.50 4.98
N ILE A 111 14.30 3.41 4.69
CA ILE A 111 15.73 3.42 4.38
C ILE A 111 15.91 2.76 3.01
N ASP A 112 16.45 3.51 2.05
CA ASP A 112 16.81 3.00 0.74
C ASP A 112 18.27 2.54 0.75
N VAL A 113 18.48 1.29 0.34
CA VAL A 113 19.79 0.63 0.32
C VAL A 113 20.08 0.23 -1.12
N THR A 114 21.13 0.80 -1.69
CA THR A 114 21.67 0.39 -3.00
C THR A 114 22.95 -0.39 -2.78
N SER A 115 22.95 -1.67 -3.13
CA SER A 115 24.10 -2.56 -2.99
C SER A 115 24.70 -2.87 -4.35
N THR A 116 25.98 -2.54 -4.53
CA THR A 116 26.74 -2.87 -5.75
C THR A 116 27.75 -3.98 -5.45
N GLY A 117 27.56 -5.15 -6.05
CA GLY A 117 28.43 -6.31 -5.94
C GLY A 117 29.50 -6.37 -7.02
N THR A 118 30.70 -6.79 -6.62
CA THR A 118 31.88 -6.96 -7.48
C THR A 118 32.57 -8.29 -7.19
N VAL A 119 33.12 -8.93 -8.23
CA VAL A 119 33.84 -10.21 -8.11
C VAL A 119 35.32 -9.97 -8.38
N ASN A 120 36.20 -10.55 -7.56
CA ASN A 120 37.65 -10.35 -7.66
C ASN A 120 38.26 -10.89 -8.97
N SER A 121 37.65 -11.92 -9.55
CA SER A 121 38.13 -12.59 -10.78
C SER A 121 38.00 -11.72 -12.04
N ASP A 122 36.95 -10.91 -12.13
CA ASP A 122 36.79 -9.89 -13.18
C ASP A 122 35.93 -8.71 -12.67
N PRO A 123 36.56 -7.67 -12.08
CA PRO A 123 35.86 -6.53 -11.47
C PRO A 123 35.08 -5.66 -12.45
N LYS A 124 35.17 -5.92 -13.77
CA LYS A 124 34.45 -5.16 -14.79
C LYS A 124 32.96 -5.47 -14.82
N PHE A 125 32.57 -6.65 -14.35
CA PHE A 125 31.18 -7.08 -14.33
C PHE A 125 30.62 -6.86 -12.93
N THR A 126 30.05 -5.67 -12.71
CA THR A 126 29.33 -5.34 -11.48
C THR A 126 27.84 -5.58 -11.66
N ARG A 127 27.13 -5.82 -10.56
CA ARG A 127 25.66 -5.80 -10.51
C ARG A 127 25.22 -4.95 -9.34
N THR A 128 24.10 -4.26 -9.51
CA THR A 128 23.55 -3.38 -8.50
C THR A 128 22.11 -3.77 -8.24
N VAL A 129 21.79 -3.93 -6.97
CA VAL A 129 20.42 -4.17 -6.49
C VAL A 129 20.02 -3.05 -5.55
N PHE A 130 18.73 -2.77 -5.51
CA PHE A 130 18.12 -1.76 -4.67
C PHE A 130 17.07 -2.42 -3.78
N GLY A 131 17.07 -2.06 -2.50
CA GLY A 131 16.08 -2.45 -1.52
C GLY A 131 15.55 -1.23 -0.76
N ARG A 132 14.22 -1.12 -0.59
CA ARG A 132 13.62 -0.17 0.35
C ARG A 132 13.22 -0.90 1.62
N HIS A 133 13.91 -0.60 2.71
CA HIS A 133 13.64 -1.18 4.03
C HIS A 133 12.67 -0.29 4.82
N ALA A 134 11.51 -0.84 5.16
CA ALA A 134 10.48 -0.18 5.96
C ALA A 134 9.58 -1.23 6.63
N THR A 135 8.75 -0.82 7.58
CA THR A 135 7.65 -1.67 8.02
C THR A 135 6.55 -1.70 6.94
N PRO A 136 6.11 -2.88 6.48
CA PRO A 136 5.00 -3.02 5.56
C PRO A 136 3.78 -2.23 6.02
N SER A 137 3.23 -1.41 5.13
CA SER A 137 2.07 -0.58 5.46
C SER A 137 0.77 -1.33 5.24
N VAL A 138 -0.31 -0.83 5.83
CA VAL A 138 -1.66 -1.32 5.53
C VAL A 138 -2.06 -1.16 4.06
N ALA A 139 -1.30 -0.36 3.28
CA ALA A 139 -1.49 -0.19 1.84
C ALA A 139 -1.23 -1.46 1.00
N GLU A 140 -0.70 -2.53 1.61
CA GLU A 140 -0.58 -3.84 0.98
C GLU A 140 -1.92 -4.56 0.78
N TYR A 141 -2.95 -4.16 1.52
CA TYR A 141 -4.25 -4.81 1.54
C TYR A 141 -5.29 -3.96 0.81
N SER A 142 -6.22 -4.60 0.11
CA SER A 142 -7.48 -3.94 -0.27
C SER A 142 -8.33 -3.69 0.96
N TYR A 143 -8.36 -4.66 1.88
CA TYR A 143 -9.16 -4.61 3.10
C TYR A 143 -8.43 -5.21 4.28
N ILE A 144 -8.50 -4.52 5.42
CA ILE A 144 -8.23 -5.07 6.76
C ILE A 144 -9.46 -4.75 7.60
N ILE A 145 -10.12 -5.79 8.11
CA ILE A 145 -11.39 -5.64 8.85
C ILE A 145 -11.25 -6.26 10.23
N GLY A 146 -11.59 -5.54 11.29
CA GLY A 146 -11.50 -6.04 12.66
C GLY A 146 -12.64 -6.97 13.08
N ASP A 147 -13.66 -7.13 12.23
CA ASP A 147 -14.95 -7.76 12.53
C ASP A 147 -15.37 -8.78 11.44
N ASP A 148 -16.39 -9.57 11.76
CA ASP A 148 -17.00 -10.53 10.84
C ASP A 148 -17.65 -9.81 9.64
N VAL A 149 -17.42 -10.29 8.42
CA VAL A 149 -17.79 -9.55 7.21
C VAL A 149 -18.39 -10.42 6.11
N TRP A 150 -19.34 -9.85 5.37
CA TRP A 150 -19.89 -10.44 4.15
C TRP A 150 -19.50 -9.61 2.92
N ALA A 151 -18.62 -10.18 2.10
CA ALA A 151 -18.36 -9.72 0.75
C ALA A 151 -19.36 -10.37 -0.21
N GLY A 152 -20.46 -9.67 -0.49
CA GLY A 152 -21.54 -10.17 -1.38
C GLY A 152 -21.11 -10.38 -2.83
N ALA A 153 -21.91 -11.15 -3.58
CA ALA A 153 -21.61 -11.62 -4.94
C ALA A 153 -21.42 -10.51 -6.00
N ASN A 154 -21.89 -9.28 -5.74
CA ASN A 154 -21.72 -8.13 -6.64
C ASN A 154 -20.44 -7.32 -6.36
N ARG A 155 -19.45 -7.92 -5.70
CA ARG A 155 -18.14 -7.28 -5.42
C ARG A 155 -17.07 -7.93 -6.27
N GLU A 156 -16.21 -7.09 -6.84
CA GLU A 156 -14.91 -7.49 -7.39
C GLU A 156 -13.81 -6.87 -6.52
N ILE A 157 -12.94 -7.73 -6.00
CA ILE A 157 -11.88 -7.36 -5.04
C ILE A 157 -10.54 -7.75 -5.65
N THR A 158 -9.74 -6.74 -5.98
CA THR A 158 -8.38 -6.93 -6.49
C THR A 158 -7.37 -6.45 -5.46
N GLY A 159 -6.72 -7.43 -4.80
CA GLY A 159 -5.70 -7.23 -3.78
C GLY A 159 -6.00 -8.07 -2.52
N PRO A 160 -5.01 -8.23 -1.61
CA PRO A 160 -5.18 -9.02 -0.39
C PRO A 160 -6.36 -8.53 0.47
N TYR A 161 -7.13 -9.47 1.00
CA TYR A 161 -8.31 -9.18 1.84
C TYR A 161 -8.16 -9.91 3.17
N HIS A 162 -8.12 -9.17 4.28
CA HIS A 162 -7.98 -9.72 5.62
C HIS A 162 -9.17 -9.37 6.51
N SER A 163 -9.58 -10.30 7.37
CA SER A 163 -10.39 -10.00 8.56
C SER A 163 -9.82 -10.69 9.81
N ASN A 164 -9.86 -9.98 10.93
CA ASN A 164 -9.63 -10.56 12.25
C ASN A 164 -10.79 -11.46 12.69
N GLY A 165 -11.96 -11.31 12.07
CA GLY A 165 -13.11 -12.17 12.20
C GLY A 165 -13.27 -13.13 11.01
N GLY A 166 -14.45 -13.73 10.91
CA GLY A 166 -14.85 -14.60 9.83
C GLY A 166 -15.31 -13.85 8.58
N ILE A 167 -15.08 -14.46 7.43
CA ILE A 167 -15.38 -13.88 6.12
C ILE A 167 -16.37 -14.78 5.40
N ARG A 168 -17.52 -14.22 5.02
CA ARG A 168 -18.35 -14.76 3.95
C ARG A 168 -17.94 -14.11 2.62
N MET A 169 -17.22 -14.84 1.77
CA MET A 169 -16.75 -14.40 0.47
C MET A 169 -17.61 -15.01 -0.65
N ASP A 170 -18.65 -14.28 -1.06
CA ASP A 170 -19.48 -14.64 -2.22
C ASP A 170 -19.06 -13.87 -3.48
N GLY A 171 -18.31 -12.76 -3.32
CA GLY A 171 -17.76 -11.95 -4.40
C GLY A 171 -16.53 -12.57 -5.08
N THR A 172 -16.08 -11.94 -6.16
CA THR A 172 -14.86 -12.37 -6.86
C THR A 172 -13.62 -11.82 -6.17
N ASN A 173 -12.71 -12.71 -5.77
CA ASN A 173 -11.37 -12.34 -5.28
C ASN A 173 -10.28 -12.68 -6.29
N ASN A 174 -9.40 -11.71 -6.54
CA ASN A 174 -8.25 -11.85 -7.43
C ASN A 174 -6.91 -12.00 -6.67
N SER A 175 -6.96 -12.13 -5.35
CA SER A 175 -5.79 -12.32 -4.47
C SER A 175 -6.14 -13.17 -3.24
N VAL A 176 -5.18 -13.31 -2.32
CA VAL A 176 -5.31 -14.05 -1.06
C VAL A 176 -6.38 -13.44 -0.17
N VAL A 177 -7.24 -14.29 0.39
CA VAL A 177 -8.25 -13.92 1.39
C VAL A 177 -7.89 -14.61 2.70
N THR A 178 -7.63 -13.86 3.75
CA THR A 178 -7.19 -14.39 5.04
C THR A 178 -8.16 -14.06 6.16
N SER A 179 -8.42 -15.04 7.03
CA SER A 179 -9.19 -14.86 8.27
C SER A 179 -8.32 -15.26 9.46
N ALA A 180 -8.29 -14.44 10.51
CA ALA A 180 -7.55 -14.77 11.72
C ALA A 180 -8.20 -15.92 12.53
N VAL A 181 -9.52 -16.10 12.40
CA VAL A 181 -10.24 -17.18 13.09
C VAL A 181 -10.26 -18.46 12.28
N SER A 182 -10.28 -19.60 12.99
CA SER A 182 -10.44 -20.92 12.37
C SER A 182 -11.91 -21.25 12.11
N SER A 183 -12.82 -20.75 12.95
CA SER A 183 -14.27 -20.87 12.80
C SER A 183 -15.03 -19.70 13.42
N TRP A 184 -16.26 -19.46 12.94
CA TRP A 184 -17.16 -18.37 13.37
C TRP A 184 -18.63 -18.74 13.15
N SER A 185 -19.55 -18.03 13.83
CA SER A 185 -20.97 -18.45 13.92
C SER A 185 -21.98 -17.29 13.78
N GLU A 186 -21.63 -16.23 13.07
CA GLU A 186 -22.56 -15.13 12.83
C GLU A 186 -23.73 -15.53 11.93
N SER A 187 -24.87 -14.85 12.12
CA SER A 187 -26.13 -15.16 11.43
C SER A 187 -26.05 -15.15 9.91
N PHE A 188 -25.15 -14.32 9.35
CA PHE A 188 -24.95 -14.16 7.92
C PHE A 188 -23.84 -15.05 7.35
N ASN A 189 -23.22 -15.91 8.16
CA ASN A 189 -22.24 -16.87 7.68
C ASN A 189 -22.87 -17.91 6.74
N CYS A 190 -22.06 -18.87 6.27
CA CYS A 190 -22.50 -19.83 5.26
C CYS A 190 -23.43 -20.93 5.80
N ASN A 191 -23.54 -21.06 7.12
CA ASN A 191 -24.36 -22.07 7.79
C ASN A 191 -25.48 -21.46 8.66
N GLY A 192 -25.89 -20.21 8.36
CA GLY A 192 -27.01 -19.54 9.03
C GLY A 192 -26.85 -19.40 10.54
N GLY A 193 -25.65 -19.07 11.02
CA GLY A 193 -25.33 -18.93 12.44
C GLY A 193 -24.78 -20.19 13.12
N SER A 194 -24.69 -21.32 12.41
CA SER A 194 -23.92 -22.48 12.88
C SER A 194 -22.44 -22.31 12.53
N ALA A 195 -21.53 -23.02 13.21
CA ALA A 195 -20.09 -22.89 12.96
C ALA A 195 -19.74 -23.05 11.47
N SER A 196 -19.03 -22.06 10.93
CA SER A 196 -18.47 -22.04 9.58
C SER A 196 -16.94 -21.89 9.67
N PRO A 197 -16.18 -22.35 8.67
CA PRO A 197 -14.74 -22.08 8.59
C PRO A 197 -14.46 -20.57 8.51
N GLY A 198 -13.26 -20.15 8.93
CA GLY A 198 -12.85 -18.73 8.96
C GLY A 198 -13.13 -17.96 7.67
N VAL A 199 -12.93 -18.60 6.51
CA VAL A 199 -13.47 -18.10 5.23
C VAL A 199 -14.43 -19.14 4.65
N CYS A 200 -15.59 -18.69 4.22
CA CYS A 200 -16.59 -19.52 3.55
C CYS A 200 -17.34 -18.67 2.51
N GLY A 201 -18.05 -19.30 1.56
CA GLY A 201 -18.92 -18.59 0.62
C GLY A 201 -18.97 -19.26 -0.75
N ASP A 202 -19.67 -18.63 -1.68
CA ASP A 202 -19.86 -19.13 -3.05
C ASP A 202 -18.96 -18.42 -4.09
N GLY A 203 -18.04 -17.56 -3.63
CA GLY A 203 -17.12 -16.83 -4.50
C GLY A 203 -16.14 -17.73 -5.27
N PRO A 204 -15.72 -17.35 -6.49
CA PRO A 204 -14.68 -18.08 -7.23
C PRO A 204 -13.32 -18.01 -6.52
N ASN A 205 -12.34 -18.80 -6.98
CA ASN A 205 -10.95 -18.78 -6.47
C ASN A 205 -10.78 -19.10 -4.98
N SER A 206 -11.61 -20.00 -4.44
CA SER A 206 -11.53 -20.44 -3.03
C SER A 206 -10.21 -21.11 -2.64
N THR A 207 -9.37 -21.51 -3.60
CA THR A 207 -8.00 -21.99 -3.35
C THR A 207 -7.07 -20.91 -2.78
N LEU A 208 -7.43 -19.63 -2.91
CA LEU A 208 -6.70 -18.49 -2.36
C LEU A 208 -7.15 -18.13 -0.93
N TRP A 209 -8.13 -18.84 -0.38
CA TRP A 209 -8.63 -18.60 0.97
C TRP A 209 -7.73 -19.32 1.98
N GLN A 210 -7.25 -18.60 2.99
CA GLN A 210 -6.32 -19.10 4.01
C GLN A 210 -6.85 -18.78 5.41
N TYR A 211 -6.96 -19.79 6.25
CA TYR A 211 -7.38 -19.63 7.64
C TYR A 211 -7.00 -20.86 8.48
N PRO A 212 -6.71 -20.69 9.79
CA PRO A 212 -6.53 -19.41 10.48
C PRO A 212 -5.19 -18.74 10.12
N GLY A 213 -5.19 -17.41 10.04
CA GLY A 213 -3.99 -16.56 9.96
C GLY A 213 -3.71 -15.80 11.26
N SER A 214 -2.70 -14.93 11.26
CA SER A 214 -2.46 -14.01 12.38
C SER A 214 -3.40 -12.79 12.29
N PRO A 215 -3.95 -12.31 13.41
CA PRO A 215 -4.72 -11.07 13.42
C PRO A 215 -3.82 -9.86 13.20
N ILE A 216 -4.38 -8.80 12.62
CA ILE A 216 -3.75 -7.49 12.48
C ILE A 216 -4.30 -6.55 13.57
N SER A 217 -3.42 -6.00 14.39
CA SER A 217 -3.80 -5.13 15.51
C SER A 217 -4.23 -3.74 15.03
N PHE A 218 -5.37 -3.24 15.52
CA PHE A 218 -5.80 -1.85 15.32
C PHE A 218 -5.20 -0.91 16.38
N ASP A 219 -4.94 -1.42 17.59
CA ASP A 219 -4.32 -0.65 18.68
C ASP A 219 -2.91 -0.16 18.29
N ASP A 220 -2.17 -0.95 17.51
CA ASP A 220 -0.84 -0.57 17.02
C ASP A 220 -0.90 0.63 16.05
N MET A 221 -2.07 0.94 15.50
CA MET A 221 -2.29 2.08 14.60
C MET A 221 -2.59 3.40 15.34
N GLU A 222 -3.09 3.35 16.58
CA GLU A 222 -3.55 4.51 17.39
C GLU A 222 -2.41 5.26 18.08
N THR A 223 -1.32 4.56 18.42
CA THR A 223 -0.20 5.09 19.23
C THR A 223 0.55 6.29 18.62
N SER A 224 0.18 6.73 17.41
CA SER A 224 0.84 7.77 16.64
C SER A 224 0.21 9.17 16.75
N PHE A 225 -1.04 9.34 17.20
CA PHE A 225 -1.72 10.65 17.12
C PHE A 225 -1.01 11.81 17.83
N PRO A 226 -0.48 11.67 19.06
CA PRO A 226 0.23 12.77 19.72
C PRO A 226 1.52 13.19 18.97
N THR A 227 2.23 12.22 18.39
CA THR A 227 3.44 12.45 17.59
C THR A 227 3.08 13.18 16.29
N ILE A 228 2.03 12.71 15.60
CA ILE A 228 1.57 13.30 14.35
C ILE A 228 1.02 14.72 14.57
N LYS A 229 0.26 14.96 15.65
CA LYS A 229 -0.19 16.31 16.05
C LYS A 229 0.99 17.25 16.26
N THR A 230 2.05 16.77 16.91
CA THR A 230 3.27 17.56 17.14
C THR A 230 3.95 17.92 15.81
N ALA A 231 4.06 16.96 14.89
CA ALA A 231 4.58 17.19 13.53
C ALA A 231 3.73 18.20 12.75
N ALA A 232 2.40 18.03 12.77
CA ALA A 232 1.46 18.94 12.10
C ALA A 232 1.49 20.36 12.67
N THR A 233 1.70 20.50 13.99
CA THR A 233 1.80 21.81 14.66
C THR A 233 3.12 22.51 14.34
N THR A 234 4.20 21.75 14.17
CA THR A 234 5.55 22.30 13.96
C THR A 234 5.76 22.69 12.50
N ASP A 235 5.54 21.74 11.58
CA ASP A 235 5.93 21.88 10.17
C ASP A 235 4.80 21.56 9.18
N GLY A 236 3.69 20.97 9.65
CA GLY A 236 2.52 20.63 8.82
C GLY A 236 1.37 21.64 8.94
N ILE A 237 0.14 21.13 8.82
CA ILE A 237 -1.09 21.91 9.00
C ILE A 237 -1.84 21.36 10.21
N TYR A 238 -1.89 22.13 11.29
CA TYR A 238 -2.72 21.85 12.44
C TYR A 238 -3.98 22.72 12.44
N LEU A 239 -5.14 22.08 12.61
CA LEU A 239 -6.45 22.72 12.78
C LEU A 239 -6.96 22.43 14.19
N ALA A 240 -6.90 23.46 15.03
CA ALA A 240 -7.35 23.41 16.41
C ALA A 240 -8.87 23.18 16.51
N PRO A 241 -9.39 22.73 17.68
CA PRO A 241 -10.81 22.53 17.88
C PRO A 241 -11.59 23.83 17.58
N TYR A 242 -12.60 23.69 16.74
CA TYR A 242 -13.60 24.67 16.36
C TYR A 242 -15.00 24.14 16.67
N GLY A 243 -15.21 22.84 16.43
CA GLY A 243 -16.43 22.13 16.74
C GLY A 243 -16.83 22.38 18.18
N SER A 244 -18.07 22.80 18.38
CA SER A 244 -18.55 23.23 19.69
C SER A 244 -19.85 22.54 20.09
N THR A 245 -20.51 21.91 19.12
CA THR A 245 -21.84 21.35 19.30
C THR A 245 -21.85 19.89 18.89
N GLU A 246 -22.00 19.04 19.89
CA GLU A 246 -22.19 17.61 19.76
C GLU A 246 -23.63 17.22 20.09
N ILE A 247 -24.19 16.34 19.28
CA ILE A 247 -25.51 15.76 19.53
C ILE A 247 -25.32 14.31 19.99
N ASN A 248 -25.71 14.05 21.23
CA ASN A 248 -25.80 12.68 21.75
C ASN A 248 -27.19 12.11 21.46
N TRP A 249 -27.23 11.11 20.58
CA TRP A 249 -28.43 10.35 20.26
C TRP A 249 -28.25 8.91 20.73
N TYR A 250 -28.84 8.58 21.89
CA TYR A 250 -28.78 7.24 22.50
C TYR A 250 -27.34 6.70 22.68
N GLY A 251 -26.40 7.57 23.04
CA GLY A 251 -24.99 7.20 23.26
C GLY A 251 -24.11 7.36 22.01
N TYR A 252 -24.67 7.66 20.85
CA TYR A 252 -23.91 8.05 19.67
C TYR A 252 -23.71 9.56 19.64
N ILE A 253 -22.46 10.00 19.61
CA ILE A 253 -22.09 11.42 19.60
C ILE A 253 -21.75 11.81 18.15
N SER A 254 -22.41 12.85 17.64
CA SER A 254 -22.11 13.40 16.31
C SER A 254 -21.91 14.90 16.40
N ALA A 255 -20.78 15.38 15.88
CA ALA A 255 -20.56 16.81 15.70
C ALA A 255 -21.38 17.35 14.52
N VAL A 256 -21.92 18.56 14.71
CA VAL A 256 -22.71 19.28 13.70
C VAL A 256 -21.89 20.32 12.93
N ASP A 257 -20.69 20.61 13.42
CA ASP A 257 -19.70 21.55 12.91
C ASP A 257 -18.33 20.85 12.78
N GLY A 258 -17.36 21.55 12.22
CA GLY A 258 -16.02 21.01 11.96
C GLY A 258 -15.33 21.73 10.79
N TYR A 259 -14.48 21.01 10.06
CA TYR A 259 -13.73 21.57 8.93
C TYR A 259 -14.05 20.86 7.62
N HIS A 260 -14.02 21.59 6.51
CA HIS A 260 -14.09 21.02 5.17
C HIS A 260 -12.80 21.34 4.41
N LEU A 261 -12.12 20.28 3.96
CA LEU A 261 -10.85 20.33 3.26
C LEU A 261 -11.06 19.96 1.79
N ILE A 262 -10.78 20.91 0.90
CA ILE A 262 -10.86 20.70 -0.55
C ILE A 262 -9.45 20.70 -1.13
N PHE A 263 -8.99 19.54 -1.62
CA PHE A 263 -7.67 19.39 -2.22
C PHE A 263 -7.64 19.94 -3.64
N ASN A 264 -6.58 20.70 -3.94
CA ASN A 264 -6.36 21.31 -5.24
C ASN A 264 -5.17 20.65 -5.96
N ALA A 265 -5.31 20.47 -7.29
CA ALA A 265 -4.29 19.86 -8.15
C ALA A 265 -2.96 20.63 -8.22
N ASP A 266 -2.87 21.82 -7.61
CA ASP A 266 -1.63 22.59 -7.51
C ASP A 266 -0.77 22.21 -6.28
N GLY A 267 -1.29 21.40 -5.35
CA GLY A 267 -0.62 21.04 -4.09
C GLY A 267 -1.07 21.90 -2.90
N THR A 268 -2.21 22.57 -3.02
CA THR A 268 -2.84 23.33 -1.94
C THR A 268 -4.12 22.68 -1.43
N VAL A 269 -4.55 23.09 -0.24
CA VAL A 269 -5.83 22.72 0.36
C VAL A 269 -6.60 23.99 0.71
N ASP A 270 -7.86 24.07 0.29
CA ASP A 270 -8.79 25.07 0.78
C ASP A 270 -9.43 24.58 2.07
N ILE A 271 -9.44 25.44 3.08
CA ILE A 271 -9.92 25.13 4.42
C ILE A 271 -11.14 25.99 4.71
N TYR A 272 -12.26 25.33 4.95
CA TYR A 272 -13.52 25.95 5.37
C TYR A 272 -13.88 25.51 6.79
N GLN A 273 -14.50 26.41 7.54
CA GLN A 273 -15.22 26.06 8.76
C GLN A 273 -16.67 25.75 8.41
N VAL A 274 -17.15 24.57 8.77
CA VAL A 274 -18.54 24.15 8.59
C VAL A 274 -19.36 24.76 9.71
N THR A 275 -20.17 25.77 9.38
CA THR A 275 -20.98 26.54 10.34
C THR A 275 -22.41 25.99 10.49
N GLY A 276 -22.81 25.07 9.61
CA GLY A 276 -24.14 24.47 9.66
C GLY A 276 -24.25 23.22 8.80
N THR A 277 -24.84 22.18 9.39
CA THR A 277 -25.16 20.91 8.73
C THR A 277 -26.65 20.60 8.86
N ASN A 278 -27.16 19.76 7.97
CA ASN A 278 -28.48 19.16 8.11
C ASN A 278 -28.35 17.71 8.60
N TRP A 279 -29.32 17.27 9.40
CA TRP A 279 -29.38 15.89 9.87
C TRP A 279 -30.16 15.01 8.90
N THR A 280 -29.80 13.73 8.85
CA THR A 280 -30.57 12.67 8.20
C THR A 280 -30.55 11.42 9.08
N PHE A 281 -31.62 10.62 9.06
CA PHE A 281 -31.62 9.32 9.74
C PHE A 281 -30.71 8.35 8.98
N GLY A 282 -29.60 7.96 9.62
CA GLY A 282 -28.74 6.89 9.15
C GLY A 282 -28.88 5.67 10.06
N TYR A 283 -28.95 4.47 9.49
CA TYR A 283 -28.85 3.23 10.28
C TYR A 283 -27.51 2.54 10.08
N ARG A 284 -26.87 2.13 11.19
CA ARG A 284 -25.59 1.40 11.19
C ARG A 284 -25.76 0.09 11.96
N THR A 285 -25.18 -1.00 11.45
CA THR A 285 -25.24 -2.29 12.16
C THR A 285 -24.50 -2.19 13.50
N GLY A 286 -25.13 -2.64 14.59
CA GLY A 286 -24.57 -2.60 15.94
C GLY A 286 -24.92 -1.32 16.71
N ILE A 287 -25.07 -0.18 16.01
CA ILE A 287 -25.42 1.11 16.63
C ILE A 287 -26.94 1.37 16.55
N GLY A 288 -27.57 1.10 15.40
CA GLY A 288 -28.99 1.43 15.17
C GLY A 288 -29.17 2.72 14.37
N TYR A 289 -30.35 3.34 14.49
CA TYR A 289 -30.68 4.61 13.83
C TYR A 289 -30.09 5.79 14.60
N THR A 290 -29.29 6.60 13.94
CA THR A 290 -28.63 7.81 14.44
C THR A 290 -29.01 9.04 13.62
N LEU A 291 -28.83 10.22 14.21
CA LEU A 291 -28.88 11.48 13.49
C LEU A 291 -27.50 11.77 12.91
N ASP A 292 -27.37 11.64 11.60
CA ASP A 292 -26.13 11.91 10.89
C ASP A 292 -26.10 13.36 10.39
N TYR A 293 -25.20 14.17 10.92
CA TYR A 293 -25.00 15.57 10.55
C TYR A 293 -23.94 15.73 9.46
N ASN A 294 -24.06 14.97 8.37
CA ASN A 294 -23.00 14.85 7.36
C ASN A 294 -23.21 15.74 6.14
N THR A 295 -24.37 16.40 5.99
CA THR A 295 -24.66 17.27 4.84
C THR A 295 -24.40 18.72 5.19
N ILE A 296 -23.38 19.33 4.58
CA ILE A 296 -23.04 20.75 4.76
C ILE A 296 -24.17 21.62 4.18
N THR A 297 -24.59 22.63 4.94
CA THR A 297 -25.59 23.64 4.51
C THR A 297 -25.05 25.06 4.53
N ALA A 298 -24.04 25.33 5.35
CA ALA A 298 -23.35 26.60 5.42
C ALA A 298 -21.91 26.41 5.89
N GLU A 299 -20.98 27.08 5.22
CA GLU A 299 -19.56 27.07 5.56
C GLU A 299 -18.94 28.45 5.31
N SER A 300 -17.82 28.72 5.97
CA SER A 300 -17.04 29.95 5.80
C SER A 300 -15.62 29.61 5.41
N PHE A 301 -15.15 30.20 4.30
CA PHE A 301 -13.77 30.04 3.87
C PHE A 301 -12.82 30.69 4.89
N ILE A 302 -11.83 29.93 5.35
CA ILE A 302 -10.80 30.41 6.25
C ILE A 302 -9.60 30.87 5.43
N GLU A 303 -8.99 29.95 4.69
CA GLU A 303 -7.79 30.20 3.92
C GLU A 303 -7.47 29.05 2.96
N ARG A 304 -6.54 29.32 2.05
CA ARG A 304 -5.86 28.32 1.23
C ARG A 304 -4.44 28.13 1.73
N ARG A 305 -4.05 26.90 2.05
CA ARG A 305 -2.67 26.58 2.46
C ARG A 305 -1.97 25.69 1.44
N THR A 306 -0.70 25.94 1.20
CA THR A 306 0.16 24.97 0.50
C THR A 306 0.47 23.83 1.44
N ILE A 307 0.33 22.59 0.98
CA ILE A 307 0.68 21.41 1.77
C ILE A 307 2.21 21.29 1.76
N PRO A 308 2.90 21.34 2.92
CA PRO A 308 4.36 21.30 2.98
C PRO A 308 4.89 19.96 2.45
N THR A 309 5.83 19.96 1.50
CA THR A 309 6.36 18.72 0.92
C THR A 309 7.19 17.90 1.91
N ASP A 310 7.89 18.58 2.81
CA ASP A 310 8.75 17.94 3.80
C ASP A 310 7.96 17.45 5.02
N CYS A 311 6.74 17.95 5.22
CA CYS A 311 5.82 17.51 6.26
C CYS A 311 4.35 17.62 5.81
N PRO A 312 3.87 16.71 4.94
CA PRO A 312 2.56 16.84 4.31
C PRO A 312 1.46 16.23 5.19
N VAL A 313 1.44 16.65 6.45
CA VAL A 313 0.48 16.19 7.46
C VAL A 313 -0.54 17.28 7.72
N ILE A 314 -1.82 16.89 7.72
CA ILE A 314 -2.94 17.71 8.16
C ILE A 314 -3.56 17.01 9.37
N PHE A 315 -3.51 17.65 10.53
CA PHE A 315 -4.12 17.15 11.77
C PHE A 315 -5.30 18.04 12.14
N VAL A 316 -6.48 17.45 12.31
CA VAL A 316 -7.74 18.12 12.58
C VAL A 316 -8.34 17.55 13.87
N GLU A 317 -8.69 18.42 14.81
CA GLU A 317 -9.23 17.99 16.11
C GLU A 317 -10.73 17.73 16.09
N ASP A 318 -11.41 18.12 15.01
CA ASP A 318 -12.85 17.98 14.83
C ASP A 318 -13.18 17.02 13.68
N LYS A 319 -14.48 16.77 13.54
CA LYS A 319 -15.07 16.21 12.33
C LYS A 319 -14.59 16.93 11.08
N VAL A 320 -14.24 16.16 10.05
CA VAL A 320 -13.71 16.71 8.80
C VAL A 320 -14.40 16.15 7.57
N TRP A 321 -14.73 17.02 6.63
CA TRP A 321 -15.16 16.66 5.29
C TRP A 321 -13.97 16.76 4.35
N ILE A 322 -13.82 15.82 3.43
CA ILE A 322 -12.73 15.81 2.46
C ILE A 322 -13.22 15.52 1.04
N GLU A 323 -12.64 16.21 0.06
CA GLU A 323 -12.86 16.01 -1.37
C GLU A 323 -11.73 16.66 -2.21
N GLY A 324 -11.70 16.39 -3.52
CA GLY A 324 -10.89 17.13 -4.48
C GLY A 324 -9.76 16.33 -5.12
N THR A 325 -8.70 17.02 -5.54
CA THR A 325 -7.53 16.41 -6.23
C THR A 325 -6.27 16.58 -5.42
N VAL A 326 -5.69 15.47 -4.97
CA VAL A 326 -4.46 15.40 -4.17
C VAL A 326 -3.24 15.44 -5.09
N LYS A 327 -2.23 16.24 -4.71
CA LYS A 327 -0.92 16.30 -5.35
C LYS A 327 0.17 16.12 -4.30
N GLY A 328 1.13 15.24 -4.58
CA GLY A 328 2.11 14.74 -3.63
C GLY A 328 1.52 13.72 -2.66
N LYS A 329 2.34 13.30 -1.69
CA LYS A 329 1.92 12.45 -0.57
C LYS A 329 1.29 13.32 0.50
N VAL A 330 0.09 12.98 0.96
CA VAL A 330 -0.64 13.73 2.01
C VAL A 330 -1.22 12.76 3.02
N THR A 331 -1.14 13.12 4.29
CA THR A 331 -1.77 12.37 5.38
C THR A 331 -2.70 13.29 6.16
N VAL A 332 -3.98 12.92 6.24
CA VAL A 332 -5.01 13.61 7.02
C VAL A 332 -5.38 12.76 8.22
N ILE A 333 -5.42 13.38 9.39
CA ILE A 333 -5.81 12.76 10.64
C ILE A 333 -6.94 13.59 11.24
N ALA A 334 -8.03 12.92 11.60
CA ALA A 334 -9.08 13.48 12.44
C ALA A 334 -9.05 12.74 13.78
N ALA A 335 -8.62 13.42 14.84
CA ALA A 335 -8.59 12.90 16.22
C ALA A 335 -8.63 14.05 17.24
N ASP A 336 -9.42 13.93 18.30
CA ASP A 336 -9.53 14.96 19.35
C ASP A 336 -8.63 14.60 20.54
N LEU A 337 -7.48 15.27 20.60
CA LEU A 337 -6.50 15.14 21.68
C LEU A 337 -6.61 16.29 22.70
N VAL A 338 -7.66 17.10 22.63
CA VAL A 338 -7.87 18.28 23.48
C VAL A 338 -9.08 18.10 24.38
N ASN A 339 -10.22 17.70 23.84
CA ASN A 339 -11.44 17.46 24.60
C ASN A 339 -11.61 15.95 24.82
N ALA A 340 -12.08 15.58 26.01
CA ALA A 340 -12.38 14.18 26.30
C ALA A 340 -13.83 13.87 25.92
N GLY A 341 -14.03 12.72 25.28
CA GLY A 341 -15.35 12.12 25.09
C GLY A 341 -15.99 12.31 23.72
N TYR A 342 -15.24 12.80 22.73
CA TYR A 342 -15.64 12.82 21.34
C TYR A 342 -14.50 12.29 20.47
N ASP A 343 -14.81 11.30 19.64
CA ASP A 343 -13.90 10.74 18.66
C ASP A 343 -14.38 11.23 17.27
N PRO A 344 -13.60 12.05 16.54
CA PRO A 344 -14.06 12.66 15.31
C PRO A 344 -14.16 11.71 14.11
N ASP A 345 -15.13 12.04 13.25
CA ASP A 345 -15.43 11.36 12.00
C ASP A 345 -14.73 12.04 10.81
N VAL A 346 -14.38 11.25 9.79
CA VAL A 346 -14.08 11.78 8.45
C VAL A 346 -15.25 11.50 7.51
N ILE A 347 -15.69 12.51 6.77
CA ILE A 347 -16.77 12.43 5.79
C ILE A 347 -16.20 12.58 4.38
N ILE A 348 -16.46 11.59 3.53
CA ILE A 348 -16.09 11.60 2.12
C ILE A 348 -17.21 12.29 1.33
N ASN A 349 -17.07 13.59 1.07
CA ASN A 349 -18.18 14.39 0.54
C ASN A 349 -18.37 14.22 -0.98
N ASP A 350 -17.27 14.16 -1.72
CA ASP A 350 -17.21 14.02 -3.18
C ASP A 350 -15.95 13.22 -3.57
N ASP A 351 -15.65 13.14 -4.87
CA ASP A 351 -14.52 12.43 -5.43
C ASP A 351 -13.18 12.85 -4.79
N ILE A 352 -12.30 11.86 -4.63
CA ILE A 352 -10.91 12.06 -4.22
C ILE A 352 -10.02 11.48 -5.31
N ASN A 353 -9.37 12.36 -6.06
CA ASN A 353 -8.52 12.00 -7.19
C ASN A 353 -7.05 12.30 -6.92
N TYR A 354 -6.15 11.67 -7.68
CA TYR A 354 -4.74 12.04 -7.72
C TYR A 354 -4.47 12.89 -8.97
N SER A 355 -3.62 13.90 -8.84
CA SER A 355 -3.21 14.77 -9.95
C SER A 355 -2.39 14.01 -11.00
N VAL A 356 -1.62 13.00 -10.56
CA VAL A 356 -0.90 12.04 -11.37
C VAL A 356 -1.04 10.61 -10.82
N GLN A 357 -0.89 9.61 -11.68
CA GLN A 357 -1.15 8.19 -11.36
C GLN A 357 0.13 7.33 -11.36
N ASP A 358 1.29 7.97 -11.24
CA ASP A 358 2.62 7.32 -11.30
C ASP A 358 3.16 6.89 -9.93
N GLY A 359 2.41 7.14 -8.84
CA GLY A 359 2.79 6.79 -7.48
C GLY A 359 3.48 7.90 -6.71
N SER A 360 3.69 9.08 -7.30
CA SER A 360 4.17 10.27 -6.57
C SER A 360 3.07 10.92 -5.73
N ASP A 361 1.82 10.85 -6.18
CA ASP A 361 0.64 11.27 -5.41
C ASP A 361 0.14 10.14 -4.52
N GLY A 362 -0.44 10.47 -3.37
CA GLY A 362 -1.04 9.50 -2.46
C GLY A 362 -1.75 10.18 -1.30
N LEU A 363 -2.84 9.59 -0.83
CA LEU A 363 -3.59 10.09 0.32
C LEU A 363 -3.75 8.98 1.37
N THR A 364 -3.41 9.31 2.60
CA THR A 364 -3.77 8.51 3.78
C THR A 364 -4.72 9.32 4.64
N VAL A 365 -5.84 8.73 5.04
CA VAL A 365 -6.86 9.33 5.88
C VAL A 365 -7.05 8.44 7.09
N ILE A 366 -6.86 9.00 8.28
CA ILE A 366 -7.04 8.30 9.54
C ILE A 366 -8.09 9.03 10.37
N SER A 367 -9.11 8.30 10.82
CA SER A 367 -10.16 8.79 11.70
C SER A 367 -10.10 8.04 13.01
N GLU A 368 -10.15 8.77 14.13
CA GLU A 368 -10.26 8.21 15.47
C GLU A 368 -11.53 7.37 15.60
N PHE A 369 -12.69 7.87 15.12
CA PHE A 369 -13.92 7.09 15.07
C PHE A 369 -14.14 6.35 13.75
N GLY A 370 -14.79 6.98 12.78
CA GLY A 370 -15.27 6.32 11.56
C GLY A 370 -15.15 7.19 10.31
N ILE A 371 -15.12 6.52 9.17
CA ILE A 371 -15.07 7.18 7.86
C ILE A 371 -16.38 6.89 7.13
N TYR A 372 -17.15 7.93 6.84
CA TYR A 372 -18.50 7.78 6.29
C TYR A 372 -18.70 8.49 4.96
N ILE A 373 -19.49 7.85 4.10
CA ILE A 373 -20.00 8.45 2.87
C ILE A 373 -21.41 9.01 3.17
N PRO A 374 -21.68 10.30 2.96
CA PRO A 374 -22.95 10.94 3.29
C PRO A 374 -24.06 10.62 2.27
N PRO A 375 -25.33 10.97 2.56
CA PRO A 375 -26.42 10.79 1.61
C PRO A 375 -26.32 11.68 0.37
N ASN A 376 -25.73 12.87 0.52
CA ASN A 376 -25.53 13.83 -0.57
C ASN A 376 -24.28 13.54 -1.44
N SER A 377 -23.60 12.40 -1.24
CA SER A 377 -22.51 11.99 -2.13
C SER A 377 -22.99 11.80 -3.58
N PRO A 378 -22.10 11.90 -4.58
CA PRO A 378 -22.45 11.66 -5.99
C PRO A 378 -23.03 10.27 -6.26
N ASP A 379 -23.77 10.15 -7.37
CA ASP A 379 -24.26 8.84 -7.84
C ASP A 379 -23.13 7.92 -8.32
N ASN A 380 -22.03 8.51 -8.81
CA ASN A 380 -20.80 7.81 -9.15
C ASN A 380 -19.68 8.46 -8.35
N LEU A 381 -19.20 7.78 -7.32
CA LEU A 381 -18.15 8.26 -6.43
C LEU A 381 -16.85 7.49 -6.70
N SER A 382 -15.77 8.21 -6.93
CA SER A 382 -14.42 7.69 -7.11
C SER A 382 -13.48 8.21 -6.03
N ILE A 383 -12.92 7.30 -5.25
CA ILE A 383 -12.00 7.65 -4.16
C ILE A 383 -10.68 6.91 -4.29
N ASN A 384 -9.59 7.68 -4.28
CA ASN A 384 -8.22 7.18 -4.28
C ASN A 384 -7.57 7.47 -2.93
N GLY A 385 -7.15 6.44 -2.19
CA GLY A 385 -6.55 6.63 -0.88
C GLY A 385 -6.47 5.39 -0.01
N ILE A 386 -5.73 5.52 1.09
CA ILE A 386 -5.68 4.58 2.20
C ILE A 386 -6.55 5.17 3.30
N PHE A 387 -7.67 4.51 3.62
CA PHE A 387 -8.65 4.98 4.58
C PHE A 387 -8.64 4.09 5.81
N VAL A 388 -8.37 4.67 6.97
CA VAL A 388 -8.22 3.99 8.26
C VAL A 388 -9.25 4.51 9.25
N ALA A 389 -10.26 3.69 9.54
CA ALA A 389 -11.25 3.95 10.58
C ALA A 389 -10.92 3.09 11.82
N GLN A 390 -10.40 3.73 12.87
CA GLN A 390 -9.86 3.03 14.04
C GLN A 390 -10.94 2.62 15.06
N GLY A 391 -11.89 3.49 15.36
CA GLY A 391 -12.90 3.24 16.40
C GLY A 391 -14.12 2.45 15.93
N ASP A 392 -14.76 2.87 14.83
CA ASP A 392 -15.92 2.21 14.25
C ASP A 392 -15.60 1.64 12.87
N ARG A 393 -16.04 2.27 11.77
CA ARG A 393 -15.94 1.63 10.45
C ARG A 393 -15.74 2.61 9.31
N PHE A 394 -15.21 2.07 8.21
CA PHE A 394 -15.41 2.66 6.90
C PHE A 394 -16.75 2.19 6.33
N GLY A 395 -17.63 3.10 5.94
CA GLY A 395 -18.86 2.69 5.28
C GLY A 395 -19.85 3.78 4.97
N ARG A 396 -21.07 3.35 4.68
CA ARG A 396 -22.20 4.19 4.36
C ARG A 396 -23.40 3.74 5.18
N PRO A 397 -23.92 4.56 6.10
CA PRO A 397 -25.15 4.24 6.81
C PRO A 397 -26.31 3.98 5.85
N TYR A 398 -27.30 3.23 6.30
CA TYR A 398 -28.55 3.06 5.56
C TYR A 398 -29.33 4.37 5.64
N TYR A 399 -29.49 5.00 4.49
CA TYR A 399 -30.37 6.14 4.29
C TYR A 399 -31.55 5.69 3.45
N GLU A 400 -32.76 5.81 3.98
CA GLU A 400 -33.97 5.25 3.37
C GLU A 400 -34.21 5.78 1.96
N GLY A 401 -34.32 4.86 0.99
CA GLY A 401 -34.62 5.19 -0.40
C GLY A 401 -33.48 5.84 -1.20
N ASP A 402 -32.30 6.02 -0.59
CA ASP A 402 -31.16 6.65 -1.25
C ASP A 402 -30.24 5.59 -1.88
N VAL A 403 -30.42 5.38 -3.17
CA VAL A 403 -29.66 4.42 -3.99
C VAL A 403 -28.76 5.17 -4.96
N LYS A 404 -27.47 4.79 -4.97
CA LYS A 404 -26.42 5.35 -5.82
C LYS A 404 -25.98 4.33 -6.87
N THR A 405 -25.30 4.77 -7.92
CA THR A 405 -24.95 3.92 -9.07
C THR A 405 -23.63 3.18 -8.88
N GLN A 406 -22.52 3.89 -8.70
CA GLN A 406 -21.17 3.31 -8.71
C GLN A 406 -20.30 3.87 -7.57
N LEU A 407 -19.59 2.99 -6.88
CA LEU A 407 -18.48 3.35 -6.00
C LEU A 407 -17.21 2.67 -6.51
N THR A 408 -16.20 3.47 -6.81
CA THR A 408 -14.87 2.99 -7.20
C THR A 408 -13.87 3.40 -6.13
N ILE A 409 -13.19 2.42 -5.55
CA ILE A 409 -12.16 2.63 -4.54
C ILE A 409 -10.83 2.15 -5.11
N LYS A 410 -9.86 3.06 -5.21
CA LYS A 410 -8.48 2.72 -5.53
C LYS A 410 -7.60 2.93 -4.29
N GLY A 411 -7.11 1.86 -3.70
CA GLY A 411 -6.30 1.90 -2.48
C GLY A 411 -6.80 0.90 -1.44
N SER A 412 -6.83 1.30 -0.19
CA SER A 412 -6.94 0.39 0.95
C SER A 412 -7.99 0.86 1.95
N ILE A 413 -8.82 -0.05 2.43
CA ILE A 413 -9.83 0.21 3.46
C ILE A 413 -9.50 -0.59 4.72
N ILE A 414 -9.16 0.12 5.78
CA ILE A 414 -8.85 -0.42 7.09
C ILE A 414 -9.96 0.03 8.03
N SER A 415 -10.66 -0.93 8.62
CA SER A 415 -11.91 -0.68 9.34
C SER A 415 -12.03 -1.61 10.54
N SER A 416 -12.06 -1.06 11.75
CA SER A 416 -12.19 -1.86 12.98
C SER A 416 -13.49 -2.68 12.99
N GLY A 417 -14.59 -2.05 12.60
CA GLY A 417 -15.90 -2.68 12.42
C GLY A 417 -16.17 -3.12 10.99
N ARG A 418 -17.29 -3.83 10.81
CA ARG A 418 -17.72 -4.34 9.51
C ARG A 418 -17.97 -3.24 8.48
N VAL A 419 -17.26 -3.32 7.35
CA VAL A 419 -17.44 -2.44 6.19
C VAL A 419 -18.77 -2.72 5.47
N GLY A 420 -19.49 -1.65 5.12
CA GLY A 420 -20.70 -1.74 4.30
C GLY A 420 -21.02 -0.44 3.58
N THR A 421 -21.15 -0.48 2.25
CA THR A 421 -21.46 0.69 1.41
C THR A 421 -22.75 0.53 0.60
N ALA A 422 -23.44 -0.60 0.77
CA ALA A 422 -24.76 -0.84 0.21
C ALA A 422 -25.56 -1.77 1.12
N TRP A 423 -26.88 -1.59 1.10
CA TRP A 423 -27.85 -2.29 1.92
C TRP A 423 -28.82 -3.01 1.01
N LEU A 424 -29.04 -4.29 1.28
CA LEU A 424 -29.83 -5.18 0.43
C LEU A 424 -31.12 -5.58 1.13
N SER A 425 -32.22 -5.62 0.38
CA SER A 425 -33.44 -6.35 0.73
C SER A 425 -33.67 -7.42 -0.33
N GLY A 426 -33.41 -8.68 0.05
CA GLY A 426 -33.25 -9.76 -0.94
C GLY A 426 -32.09 -9.46 -1.88
N SER A 427 -32.35 -9.47 -3.19
CA SER A 427 -31.37 -9.16 -4.24
C SER A 427 -31.37 -7.70 -4.69
N THR A 428 -32.19 -6.85 -4.08
CA THR A 428 -32.34 -5.44 -4.48
C THR A 428 -31.61 -4.53 -3.50
N THR A 429 -30.76 -3.63 -4.02
CA THR A 429 -30.18 -2.55 -3.23
C THR A 429 -31.27 -1.57 -2.84
N VAL A 430 -31.48 -1.39 -1.54
CA VAL A 430 -32.45 -0.46 -0.95
C VAL A 430 -31.81 0.83 -0.42
N SER A 431 -30.49 0.84 -0.25
CA SER A 431 -29.70 2.03 0.05
C SER A 431 -28.23 1.83 -0.34
N GLY A 432 -27.53 2.90 -0.73
CA GLY A 432 -26.11 2.89 -1.08
C GLY A 432 -25.82 2.47 -2.52
N TYR A 433 -24.57 2.10 -2.80
CA TYR A 433 -24.06 1.92 -4.16
C TYR A 433 -24.37 0.53 -4.75
N GLN A 434 -24.95 0.51 -5.95
CA GLN A 434 -25.30 -0.73 -6.64
C GLN A 434 -24.06 -1.51 -7.10
N ASN A 435 -23.11 -0.81 -7.73
CA ASN A 435 -21.86 -1.36 -8.22
C ASN A 435 -20.68 -0.86 -7.37
N ARG A 436 -19.75 -1.76 -7.03
CA ARG A 436 -18.67 -1.48 -6.09
C ARG A 436 -17.39 -2.19 -6.54
N ASP A 437 -16.46 -1.39 -7.05
CA ASP A 437 -15.17 -1.87 -7.55
C ASP A 437 -14.06 -1.44 -6.60
N ASN A 438 -13.22 -2.39 -6.21
CA ASN A 438 -12.12 -2.15 -5.28
C ASN A 438 -10.81 -2.65 -5.87
N ILE A 439 -9.89 -1.73 -6.07
CA ILE A 439 -8.60 -1.98 -6.70
C ILE A 439 -7.53 -1.51 -5.71
N TYR A 440 -6.68 -2.42 -5.22
CA TYR A 440 -5.56 -1.98 -4.38
C TYR A 440 -4.58 -1.11 -5.17
N ASP A 441 -4.01 -0.09 -4.54
CA ASP A 441 -3.01 0.76 -5.18
C ASP A 441 -1.58 0.27 -4.88
N ARG A 442 -1.06 -0.56 -5.78
CA ARG A 442 0.31 -1.12 -5.67
C ARG A 442 1.39 -0.05 -5.53
N LEU A 443 1.17 1.16 -6.06
CA LEU A 443 2.18 2.22 -5.98
C LEU A 443 2.26 2.82 -4.58
N GLN A 444 1.15 2.78 -3.82
CA GLN A 444 1.15 3.18 -2.41
C GLN A 444 1.69 2.08 -1.50
N THR A 445 1.69 0.82 -1.92
CA THR A 445 2.28 -0.27 -1.14
C THR A 445 3.77 -0.04 -0.85
N THR A 446 4.55 0.36 -1.86
CA THR A 446 6.01 0.54 -1.76
C THR A 446 6.44 1.98 -1.41
N ASN A 447 5.50 2.92 -1.48
CA ASN A 447 5.74 4.34 -1.26
C ASN A 447 4.46 5.03 -0.74
N PRO A 448 3.94 4.64 0.44
CA PRO A 448 2.73 5.25 0.98
C PRO A 448 3.00 6.69 1.45
N PRO A 449 1.96 7.50 1.68
CA PRO A 449 2.12 8.76 2.40
C PRO A 449 2.76 8.57 3.79
N PRO A 450 3.47 9.58 4.31
CA PRO A 450 4.14 9.46 5.61
C PRO A 450 3.14 9.20 6.74
N PHE A 451 3.56 8.51 7.79
CA PHE A 451 2.68 8.09 8.89
C PHE A 451 1.50 7.18 8.50
N THR A 452 1.54 6.56 7.32
CA THR A 452 0.61 5.47 7.02
C THR A 452 0.84 4.32 7.98
N PRO A 453 -0.20 3.79 8.66
CA PRO A 453 -0.03 2.73 9.64
C PRO A 453 0.59 1.46 9.04
N SER A 454 1.33 0.74 9.88
CA SER A 454 1.95 -0.52 9.50
C SER A 454 0.99 -1.70 9.72
N SER A 455 1.04 -2.69 8.82
CA SER A 455 0.29 -3.94 8.96
C SER A 455 0.99 -4.93 9.92
N THR A 456 2.28 -4.72 10.15
CA THR A 456 3.14 -5.50 11.04
C THR A 456 4.20 -4.61 11.70
N LEU A 457 4.72 -5.05 12.84
CA LEU A 457 5.81 -4.38 13.56
C LEU A 457 7.20 -4.81 13.05
N ILE A 458 7.27 -5.77 12.13
CA ILE A 458 8.52 -6.32 11.62
C ILE A 458 8.93 -5.56 10.35
N PRO A 459 10.07 -4.83 10.36
CA PRO A 459 10.60 -4.20 9.15
C PRO A 459 11.16 -5.24 8.17
N GLU A 460 10.99 -4.97 6.88
CA GLU A 460 11.54 -5.79 5.79
C GLU A 460 11.79 -4.95 4.53
N TYR A 461 12.32 -5.58 3.48
CA TYR A 461 12.43 -4.94 2.17
C TYR A 461 11.09 -4.97 1.44
N ILE A 462 10.36 -3.86 1.50
CA ILE A 462 9.04 -3.70 0.83
C ILE A 462 9.16 -3.49 -0.68
N LEU A 463 10.36 -3.19 -1.17
CA LEU A 463 10.68 -3.09 -2.59
C LEU A 463 12.06 -3.71 -2.83
N TRP A 464 12.15 -4.54 -3.87
CA TRP A 464 13.40 -5.07 -4.40
C TRP A 464 13.43 -4.88 -5.91
N GLN A 465 14.55 -4.41 -6.44
CA GLN A 465 14.79 -4.32 -7.88
C GLN A 465 16.27 -4.44 -8.21
N GLU A 466 16.56 -5.03 -9.36
CA GLU A 466 17.88 -4.94 -9.97
C GLU A 466 17.96 -3.68 -10.85
N LEU A 467 19.05 -2.91 -10.75
CA LEU A 467 19.24 -1.62 -11.44
C LEU A 467 20.03 -1.71 -12.75
#